data_AF-H0UWQ2-F1
#
_entry.id   AF-H0UWQ2-F1
#
_cell.length_a   1.000
_cell.length_b   1.000
_cell.length_c   1.000
_cell.angle_alpha   90.00
_cell.angle_beta   90.00
_cell.angle_gamma   90.00
#
_symmetry.space_group_name_H-M   'P 1'
#
loop_
_entity.id
_entity.type
_entity.pdbx_description
1 polymer ?
#
loop_
_entity_poly.entity_id
_entity_poly.type
_entity_poly.pdbx_seq_one_letter_code
_entity_poly.pdbx_strand_id
1 'polypeptide(L)'
;MKPGTGQVGCKVLGEPGLLPKRYKGLLLLLLVLGLARGTQEPLALTAAPRSRTPGPGASSLWNIWGRFPLQPHPQEAGPRCWPHGFWSESQSPMFVFGSGTQLTVLGQPKASPSVTLFPPSSEELKANKATLVCLINDFYPATIVVAWKANGTLITQGVETTQLSKQSNNKYRASSYLILMPNQWRSHKRYSCQVTHEGSTVEKSVSAAECS
;
A
#
# COMPACT_ATOMS: atom_id res chain seq x y z
N MET A 1 1.33 62.58 -25.40
CA MET A 1 0.43 61.58 -26.03
C MET A 1 -0.17 60.74 -24.91
N LYS A 2 -1.50 60.70 -24.82
CA LYS A 2 -2.30 59.98 -23.82
C LYS A 2 -2.41 58.48 -24.14
N PRO A 3 -2.76 57.62 -23.17
CA PRO A 3 -2.68 56.16 -23.26
C PRO A 3 -3.93 55.54 -23.89
N GLY A 4 -3.76 54.43 -24.62
CA GLY A 4 -4.84 53.64 -25.19
C GLY A 4 -5.24 52.47 -24.29
N THR A 5 -6.44 52.55 -23.73
CA THR A 5 -7.19 51.47 -23.08
C THR A 5 -7.67 50.44 -24.09
N GLY A 6 -7.43 49.15 -23.81
CA GLY A 6 -8.05 48.03 -24.51
C GLY A 6 -8.73 47.07 -23.54
N GLN A 7 -10.04 47.20 -23.37
CA GLN A 7 -10.91 46.18 -22.79
C GLN A 7 -11.07 45.04 -23.80
N VAL A 8 -10.94 43.78 -23.36
CA VAL A 8 -11.51 42.64 -24.11
C VAL A 8 -12.18 41.69 -23.11
N GLY A 9 -13.47 41.47 -23.33
CA GLY A 9 -14.43 40.95 -22.37
C GLY A 9 -14.38 39.44 -22.08
N CYS A 10 -15.03 39.10 -20.97
CA CYS A 10 -15.38 37.74 -20.57
C CYS A 10 -16.27 37.09 -21.64
N LYS A 11 -15.83 35.95 -22.16
CA LYS A 11 -16.65 35.08 -23.01
C LYS A 11 -17.13 33.90 -22.14
N VAL A 12 -18.43 33.88 -21.86
CA VAL A 12 -19.16 32.74 -21.28
C VAL A 12 -19.46 31.76 -22.41
N LEU A 13 -19.08 30.49 -22.21
CA LEU A 13 -19.47 29.31 -22.98
C LEU A 13 -19.50 28.19 -21.92
N GLY A 14 -20.58 27.49 -21.56
CA GLY A 14 -21.78 27.08 -22.27
C GLY A 14 -21.86 25.55 -22.22
N GLU A 15 -22.32 24.99 -21.08
CA GLU A 15 -23.00 23.67 -20.86
C GLU A 15 -22.33 22.34 -21.39
N PRO A 16 -22.73 21.14 -20.89
CA PRO A 16 -21.83 20.03 -20.58
C PRO A 16 -21.82 18.94 -21.66
N GLY A 17 -20.61 18.49 -22.01
CA GLY A 17 -20.40 17.35 -22.90
C GLY A 17 -20.76 16.02 -22.25
N LEU A 18 -21.75 15.36 -22.84
CA LEU A 18 -22.25 14.02 -22.53
C LEU A 18 -21.16 12.92 -22.51
N LEU A 19 -21.33 12.00 -21.56
CA LEU A 19 -20.65 10.70 -21.49
C LEU A 19 -20.82 9.83 -22.76
N PRO A 20 -19.78 9.04 -23.15
CA PRO A 20 -19.85 8.11 -24.27
C PRO A 20 -20.90 7.01 -24.06
N LYS A 21 -21.74 6.77 -25.08
CA LYS A 21 -22.87 5.81 -25.10
C LYS A 21 -22.52 4.32 -24.95
N ARG A 22 -21.37 3.94 -24.37
CA ARG A 22 -20.96 2.54 -24.19
C ARG A 22 -21.03 2.01 -22.75
N TYR A 23 -21.28 2.86 -21.76
CA TYR A 23 -21.25 2.48 -20.34
C TYR A 23 -22.62 2.43 -19.67
N LYS A 24 -23.70 2.84 -20.37
CA LYS A 24 -25.07 2.84 -19.83
C LYS A 24 -25.67 1.43 -19.69
N GLY A 25 -25.23 0.46 -20.49
CA GLY A 25 -25.71 -0.93 -20.38
C GLY A 25 -25.14 -1.68 -19.16
N LEU A 26 -23.88 -1.41 -18.81
CA LEU A 26 -23.21 -2.09 -17.70
C LEU A 26 -23.67 -1.57 -16.32
N LEU A 27 -24.04 -0.28 -16.24
CA LEU A 27 -24.53 0.34 -15.02
C LEU A 27 -25.97 -0.11 -14.68
N LEU A 28 -26.82 -0.38 -15.68
CA LEU A 28 -28.15 -0.97 -15.46
C LEU A 28 -28.06 -2.43 -15.02
N LEU A 29 -27.07 -3.20 -15.48
CA LEU A 29 -26.89 -4.60 -15.10
C LEU A 29 -26.45 -4.75 -13.62
N LEU A 30 -25.65 -3.80 -13.11
CA LEU A 30 -25.19 -3.80 -11.72
C LEU A 30 -26.29 -3.39 -10.72
N LEU A 31 -27.29 -2.61 -11.16
CA LEU A 31 -28.43 -2.22 -10.31
C LEU A 31 -29.47 -3.34 -10.16
N VAL A 32 -29.57 -4.26 -11.11
CA VAL A 32 -30.54 -5.40 -11.07
C VAL A 32 -30.04 -6.55 -10.19
N LEU A 33 -28.73 -6.64 -9.89
CA LEU A 33 -28.15 -7.76 -9.13
C LEU A 33 -28.15 -7.59 -7.59
N GLY A 34 -28.80 -6.56 -7.04
CA GLY A 34 -29.27 -6.59 -5.64
C GLY A 34 -28.24 -6.89 -4.54
N LEU A 35 -26.95 -6.56 -4.70
CA LEU A 35 -25.96 -6.65 -3.63
C LEU A 35 -25.82 -5.32 -2.88
N ALA A 36 -26.91 -4.87 -2.29
CA ALA A 36 -26.91 -3.88 -1.24
C ALA A 36 -27.66 -4.46 -0.04
N ARG A 37 -26.91 -4.86 0.99
CA ARG A 37 -27.45 -5.01 2.35
C ARG A 37 -26.62 -4.15 3.28
N GLY A 38 -27.09 -2.93 3.45
CA GLY A 38 -26.84 -2.16 4.66
C GLY A 38 -27.84 -2.59 5.74
N THR A 39 -27.35 -2.76 6.96
CA THR A 39 -28.16 -2.74 8.19
C THR A 39 -27.30 -2.10 9.27
N GLN A 40 -27.89 -1.14 9.96
CA GLN A 40 -27.29 -0.32 10.99
C GLN A 40 -28.05 -0.52 12.32
N GLU A 41 -27.28 -0.59 13.42
CA GLU A 41 -27.59 -0.30 14.86
C GLU A 41 -28.58 -1.23 15.63
N PRO A 42 -28.60 -1.26 17.00
CA PRO A 42 -27.88 -0.43 18.00
C PRO A 42 -27.24 -1.10 19.26
N LEU A 43 -26.42 -0.28 19.94
CA LEU A 43 -26.03 -0.15 21.38
C LEU A 43 -26.39 -1.22 22.45
N ALA A 44 -25.42 -1.50 23.35
CA ALA A 44 -25.58 -1.39 24.82
C ALA A 44 -24.23 -1.48 25.58
N LEU A 45 -24.01 -0.56 26.52
CA LEU A 45 -23.02 -0.61 27.60
C LEU A 45 -23.37 -1.70 28.63
N THR A 46 -22.39 -2.24 29.39
CA THR A 46 -22.41 -2.34 30.88
C THR A 46 -21.06 -2.88 31.41
N ALA A 47 -20.75 -2.44 32.64
CA ALA A 47 -19.50 -2.44 33.39
C ALA A 47 -18.94 -3.79 33.91
N ALA A 48 -17.66 -3.74 34.33
CA ALA A 48 -16.92 -4.72 35.13
C ALA A 48 -17.44 -4.83 36.60
N PRO A 49 -16.98 -5.77 37.44
CA PRO A 49 -15.69 -5.58 38.17
C PRO A 49 -14.89 -6.85 38.62
N ARG A 50 -13.60 -6.60 38.97
CA ARG A 50 -12.69 -7.12 40.05
C ARG A 50 -12.91 -8.53 40.64
N SER A 51 -11.93 -9.32 41.11
CA SER A 51 -10.51 -9.23 41.53
C SER A 51 -10.11 -10.70 41.84
N ARG A 52 -8.86 -11.18 41.91
CA ARG A 52 -7.80 -10.85 42.88
C ARG A 52 -6.59 -11.78 42.61
N THR A 53 -5.38 -11.22 42.77
CA THR A 53 -3.99 -11.78 42.76
C THR A 53 -3.71 -12.78 43.92
N PRO A 54 -2.52 -13.44 44.11
CA PRO A 54 -1.13 -13.02 43.79
C PRO A 54 -0.08 -14.11 43.36
N GLY A 55 1.13 -13.66 42.95
CA GLY A 55 2.32 -14.44 42.49
C GLY A 55 3.15 -15.13 43.61
N PRO A 56 4.51 -15.27 43.56
CA PRO A 56 5.54 -14.87 42.57
C PRO A 56 6.64 -15.96 42.28
N GLY A 57 7.68 -15.63 41.49
CA GLY A 57 8.98 -16.36 41.39
C GLY A 57 9.44 -16.58 39.94
N ALA A 58 10.28 -15.75 39.33
CA ALA A 58 11.74 -15.60 39.44
C ALA A 58 12.56 -16.77 38.83
N SER A 59 13.66 -16.40 38.16
CA SER A 59 14.84 -17.21 37.73
C SER A 59 14.67 -18.09 36.46
N SER A 60 15.29 -17.70 35.33
CA SER A 60 16.65 -18.04 34.84
C SER A 60 16.61 -19.26 33.88
N LEU A 61 16.84 -19.10 32.57
CA LEU A 61 18.12 -19.28 31.85
C LEU A 61 18.80 -20.65 32.07
N TRP A 62 19.54 -21.11 31.05
CA TRP A 62 20.29 -22.39 30.88
C TRP A 62 19.47 -23.50 30.17
N ASN A 63 19.56 -23.71 28.85
CA ASN A 63 20.66 -24.24 28.01
C ASN A 63 21.00 -25.74 28.21
N ILE A 64 20.77 -26.49 27.12
CA ILE A 64 21.74 -27.34 26.39
C ILE A 64 22.10 -28.73 26.97
N TRP A 65 21.77 -29.73 26.13
CA TRP A 65 22.41 -31.04 25.88
C TRP A 65 22.63 -32.05 27.03
N GLY A 66 22.02 -33.22 26.84
CA GLY A 66 22.48 -34.49 27.40
C GLY A 66 21.59 -35.61 26.87
N ARG A 67 22.07 -36.36 25.87
CA ARG A 67 22.58 -37.74 26.03
C ARG A 67 21.48 -38.80 26.17
N PHE A 68 21.44 -39.67 25.16
CA PHE A 68 20.79 -40.97 25.12
C PHE A 68 20.76 -41.72 26.47
N PRO A 69 19.66 -42.44 26.71
CA PRO A 69 19.81 -43.86 27.01
C PRO A 69 18.91 -44.73 26.12
N LEU A 70 19.52 -45.79 25.59
CA LEU A 70 18.85 -46.97 25.07
C LEU A 70 18.08 -47.65 26.22
N GLN A 71 16.82 -48.01 25.98
CA GLN A 71 16.11 -49.03 26.75
C GLN A 71 14.80 -49.45 26.03
N PRO A 72 14.22 -50.62 26.32
CA PRO A 72 14.53 -51.87 25.64
C PRO A 72 13.31 -52.50 24.94
N HIS A 73 13.59 -53.51 24.12
CA HIS A 73 12.64 -54.41 23.49
C HIS A 73 11.73 -55.12 24.52
N PRO A 74 10.40 -55.15 24.32
CA PRO A 74 9.56 -56.19 24.86
C PRO A 74 9.31 -57.26 23.80
N GLN A 75 9.72 -58.49 24.11
CA GLN A 75 9.11 -59.68 23.54
C GLN A 75 7.66 -59.75 24.00
N GLU A 76 6.73 -59.78 23.07
CA GLU A 76 5.49 -60.53 23.26
C GLU A 76 5.25 -61.43 22.05
N ALA A 77 5.11 -62.72 22.36
CA ALA A 77 4.72 -63.76 21.44
C ALA A 77 3.19 -63.79 21.34
N GLY A 78 2.66 -63.71 20.12
CA GLY A 78 1.23 -63.90 19.84
C GLY A 78 0.96 -63.97 18.35
N PRO A 79 0.05 -64.85 17.89
CA PRO A 79 -0.16 -65.14 16.47
C PRO A 79 -0.82 -63.97 15.73
N ARG A 80 -0.39 -63.80 14.49
CA ARG A 80 -0.82 -62.75 13.54
C ARG A 80 -2.33 -62.82 13.30
N CYS A 81 -3.04 -61.78 13.70
CA CYS A 81 -4.28 -61.36 13.06
C CYS A 81 -4.24 -59.83 12.94
N TRP A 82 -3.93 -59.32 11.75
CA TRP A 82 -4.08 -57.90 11.44
C TRP A 82 -5.58 -57.60 11.40
N PRO A 83 -6.13 -56.68 12.22
CA PRO A 83 -7.45 -56.17 11.96
C PRO A 83 -7.39 -55.41 10.63
N HIS A 84 -8.36 -55.71 9.78
CA HIS A 84 -8.65 -55.03 8.53
C HIS A 84 -8.45 -53.52 8.63
N GLY A 85 -7.72 -52.97 7.66
CA GLY A 85 -7.73 -51.54 7.33
C GLY A 85 -6.60 -50.73 7.96
N PHE A 86 -5.37 -50.96 7.53
CA PHE A 86 -4.40 -49.86 7.50
C PHE A 86 -4.86 -48.89 6.42
N TRP A 87 -5.62 -47.87 6.80
CA TRP A 87 -5.82 -46.72 5.94
C TRP A 87 -4.43 -46.09 5.76
N SER A 88 -3.81 -46.32 4.61
CA SER A 88 -2.66 -45.52 4.20
C SER A 88 -3.19 -44.11 4.07
N GLU A 89 -3.03 -43.31 5.12
CA GLU A 89 -3.24 -41.88 5.04
C GLU A 89 -2.31 -41.40 3.93
N SER A 90 -2.91 -41.10 2.78
CA SER A 90 -2.19 -40.64 1.61
C SER A 90 -1.51 -39.36 2.03
N GLN A 91 -0.22 -39.43 2.38
CA GLN A 91 0.61 -38.25 2.50
C GLN A 91 0.67 -37.68 1.10
N SER A 92 -0.24 -36.74 0.82
CA SER A 92 -0.14 -35.92 -0.37
C SER A 92 1.27 -35.30 -0.33
N PRO A 93 2.10 -35.51 -1.37
CA PRO A 93 3.41 -34.88 -1.40
C PRO A 93 3.18 -33.38 -1.35
N MET A 94 3.51 -32.77 -0.22
CA MET A 94 3.38 -31.33 -0.04
C MET A 94 4.46 -30.67 -0.92
N PHE A 95 4.06 -30.16 -2.07
CA PHE A 95 4.94 -29.39 -2.93
C PHE A 95 5.15 -28.01 -2.31
N VAL A 96 6.38 -27.72 -1.89
CA VAL A 96 6.77 -26.40 -1.38
C VAL A 96 7.51 -25.66 -2.48
N PHE A 97 6.92 -24.55 -2.96
CA PHE A 97 7.59 -23.61 -3.86
C PHE A 97 8.13 -22.42 -3.07
N GLY A 98 9.30 -21.91 -3.46
CA GLY A 98 9.85 -20.67 -2.91
C GLY A 98 9.11 -19.43 -3.42
N SER A 99 9.42 -18.27 -2.87
CA SER A 99 8.82 -16.98 -3.24
C SER A 99 9.21 -16.46 -4.64
N GLY A 100 10.12 -17.15 -5.33
CA GLY A 100 10.70 -16.70 -6.59
C GLY A 100 11.81 -15.66 -6.40
N THR A 101 12.62 -15.45 -7.45
CA THR A 101 13.68 -14.45 -7.50
C THR A 101 13.50 -13.61 -8.77
N GLN A 102 13.44 -12.30 -8.61
CA GLN A 102 13.42 -11.39 -9.75
C GLN A 102 14.85 -11.16 -10.24
N LEU A 103 15.19 -11.69 -11.41
CA LEU A 103 16.46 -11.41 -12.08
C LEU A 103 16.33 -10.14 -12.93
N THR A 104 17.18 -9.15 -12.66
CA THR A 104 17.32 -7.96 -13.50
C THR A 104 18.67 -7.99 -14.21
N VAL A 105 18.67 -8.09 -15.54
CA VAL A 105 19.89 -8.01 -16.35
C VAL A 105 20.19 -6.55 -16.68
N LEU A 106 21.37 -6.06 -16.25
CA LEU A 106 21.81 -4.68 -16.45
C LEU A 106 22.44 -4.51 -17.84
N GLY A 107 21.63 -4.09 -18.82
CA GLY A 107 22.03 -4.03 -20.24
C GLY A 107 21.99 -2.64 -20.89
N GLN A 108 21.65 -1.59 -20.14
CA GLN A 108 21.60 -0.21 -20.63
C GLN A 108 22.17 0.75 -19.56
N PRO A 109 22.55 2.00 -19.94
CA PRO A 109 23.07 2.97 -18.99
C PRO A 109 22.09 3.28 -17.87
N LYS A 110 22.62 3.62 -16.69
CA LYS A 110 21.80 4.11 -15.57
C LYS A 110 21.12 5.41 -15.97
N ALA A 111 19.87 5.56 -15.56
CA ALA A 111 19.07 6.75 -15.80
C ALA A 111 18.40 7.20 -14.50
N SER A 112 18.61 8.45 -14.11
CA SER A 112 17.98 9.06 -12.94
C SER A 112 16.49 9.32 -13.20
N PRO A 113 15.62 9.21 -12.18
CA PRO A 113 14.19 9.43 -12.33
C PRO A 113 13.85 10.89 -12.62
N SER A 114 12.87 11.09 -13.49
CA SER A 114 12.11 12.34 -13.56
C SER A 114 10.98 12.27 -12.55
N VAL A 115 10.96 13.23 -11.61
CA VAL A 115 9.99 13.30 -10.52
C VAL A 115 9.10 14.53 -10.69
N THR A 116 7.79 14.31 -10.67
CA THR A 116 6.78 15.37 -10.68
C THR A 116 5.85 15.19 -9.50
N LEU A 117 5.63 16.26 -8.73
CA LEU A 117 4.76 16.25 -7.56
C LEU A 117 3.58 17.18 -7.80
N PHE A 118 2.37 16.66 -7.60
CA PHE A 118 1.11 17.40 -7.69
C PHE A 118 0.50 17.59 -6.31
N PRO A 119 0.05 18.81 -5.97
CA PRO A 119 -0.76 19.05 -4.79
C PRO A 119 -2.18 18.48 -4.97
N PRO A 120 -2.98 18.40 -3.89
CA PRO A 120 -4.40 18.09 -4.00
C PRO A 120 -5.12 19.09 -4.89
N SER A 121 -6.08 18.65 -5.70
CA SER A 121 -6.86 19.58 -6.52
C SER A 121 -7.86 20.38 -5.68
N SER A 122 -8.25 21.56 -6.16
CA SER A 122 -9.27 22.38 -5.52
C SER A 122 -10.61 21.64 -5.40
N GLU A 123 -10.97 20.83 -6.40
CA GLU A 123 -12.18 20.01 -6.41
C GLU A 123 -12.13 18.92 -5.33
N GLU A 124 -10.98 18.26 -5.16
CA GLU A 124 -10.78 17.24 -4.13
C GLU A 124 -10.89 17.84 -2.72
N LEU A 125 -10.27 19.01 -2.51
CA LEU A 125 -10.34 19.73 -1.24
C LEU A 125 -11.76 20.16 -0.88
N LYS A 126 -12.58 20.54 -1.88
CA LYS A 126 -14.01 20.83 -1.70
C LYS A 126 -14.80 19.57 -1.34
N ALA A 127 -14.37 18.40 -1.81
CA ALA A 127 -14.92 17.10 -1.43
C ALA A 127 -14.36 16.55 -0.09
N ASN A 128 -13.70 17.41 0.70
CA ASN A 128 -13.13 17.09 2.02
C ASN A 128 -12.07 15.97 1.99
N LYS A 129 -11.28 15.89 0.91
CA LYS A 129 -10.15 14.96 0.76
C LYS A 129 -8.90 15.72 0.32
N ALA A 130 -7.72 15.15 0.54
CA ALA A 130 -6.46 15.73 0.07
C ALA A 130 -5.47 14.63 -0.29
N THR A 131 -5.15 14.50 -1.58
CA THR A 131 -4.17 13.51 -2.06
C THR A 131 -3.05 14.21 -2.81
N LEU A 132 -1.82 14.02 -2.36
CA LEU A 132 -0.65 14.38 -3.16
C LEU A 132 -0.26 13.22 -4.07
N VAL A 133 0.18 13.54 -5.29
CA VAL A 133 0.59 12.54 -6.28
C VAL A 133 2.02 12.79 -6.71
N CYS A 134 2.90 11.84 -6.47
CA CYS A 134 4.29 11.84 -6.92
C CYS A 134 4.45 10.85 -8.07
N LEU A 135 4.62 11.36 -9.29
CA LEU A 135 4.92 10.57 -10.48
C LEU A 135 6.43 10.45 -10.66
N ILE A 136 6.90 9.22 -10.90
CA ILE A 136 8.31 8.87 -11.00
C ILE A 136 8.49 8.14 -12.33
N ASN A 137 9.19 8.73 -13.28
CA ASN A 137 9.32 8.21 -14.64
C ASN A 137 10.77 8.05 -15.06
N ASP A 138 10.99 7.22 -16.08
CA ASP A 138 12.22 7.16 -16.88
C ASP A 138 13.50 6.86 -16.10
N PHE A 139 13.42 6.03 -15.05
CA PHE A 139 14.60 5.56 -14.32
C PHE A 139 15.03 4.14 -14.71
N TYR A 140 16.32 3.85 -14.52
CA TYR A 140 16.90 2.52 -14.73
C TYR A 140 18.19 2.36 -13.91
N PRO A 141 18.42 1.23 -13.21
CA PRO A 141 17.61 0.01 -13.13
C PRO A 141 16.36 0.13 -12.23
N ALA A 142 15.60 -0.97 -12.12
CA ALA A 142 14.31 -1.06 -11.44
C ALA A 142 14.41 -1.06 -9.91
N THR A 143 15.05 -0.08 -9.30
CA THR A 143 15.22 -0.02 -7.84
C THR A 143 15.14 1.42 -7.37
N ILE A 144 14.08 1.74 -6.62
CA ILE A 144 13.87 3.06 -6.02
C ILE A 144 13.38 2.92 -4.58
N VAL A 145 13.65 3.94 -3.78
CA VAL A 145 13.05 4.15 -2.47
C VAL A 145 12.32 5.48 -2.49
N VAL A 146 11.05 5.49 -2.12
CA VAL A 146 10.24 6.72 -2.05
C VAL A 146 9.98 7.05 -0.58
N ALA A 147 10.24 8.29 -0.19
CA ALA A 147 9.97 8.81 1.14
C ALA A 147 9.18 10.11 1.05
N TRP A 148 8.21 10.28 1.93
CA TRP A 148 7.43 11.50 2.05
C TRP A 148 7.88 12.30 3.26
N LYS A 149 7.85 13.63 3.15
CA LYS A 149 8.12 14.53 4.28
C LYS A 149 7.08 15.64 4.36
N ALA A 150 6.75 16.07 5.58
CA ALA A 150 6.09 17.34 5.83
C ALA A 150 7.00 18.23 6.67
N ASN A 151 7.28 19.43 6.17
CA ASN A 151 8.23 20.38 6.77
C ASN A 151 9.59 19.74 7.14
N GLY A 152 10.04 18.73 6.39
CA GLY A 152 11.29 17.99 6.63
C GLY A 152 11.15 16.74 7.49
N THR A 153 10.02 16.52 8.16
CA THR A 153 9.77 15.33 8.99
C THR A 153 9.19 14.20 8.15
N LEU A 154 9.72 12.98 8.29
CA LEU A 154 9.26 11.80 7.56
C LEU A 154 7.79 11.47 7.84
N ILE A 155 7.04 11.13 6.79
CA ILE A 155 5.66 10.61 6.86
C ILE A 155 5.61 9.22 6.24
N THR A 156 4.99 8.29 6.95
CA THR A 156 4.70 6.93 6.46
C THR A 156 3.21 6.62 6.43
N GLN A 157 2.41 7.29 7.25
CA GLN A 157 0.97 7.10 7.29
C GLN A 157 0.30 7.68 6.04
N GLY A 158 -0.63 6.93 5.44
CA GLY A 158 -1.36 7.34 4.23
C GLY A 158 -0.50 7.30 2.95
N VAL A 159 0.71 6.72 3.02
CA VAL A 159 1.58 6.55 1.86
C VAL A 159 1.24 5.25 1.13
N GLU A 160 0.94 5.36 -0.15
CA GLU A 160 0.72 4.21 -1.04
C GLU A 160 1.64 4.33 -2.25
N THR A 161 2.46 3.31 -2.51
CA THR A 161 3.38 3.32 -3.67
C THR A 161 3.10 2.13 -4.56
N THR A 162 2.95 2.39 -5.86
CA THR A 162 2.67 1.34 -6.85
C THR A 162 3.89 0.45 -7.07
N GLN A 163 3.66 -0.79 -7.49
CA GLN A 163 4.73 -1.61 -8.02
C GLN A 163 5.37 -0.96 -9.26
N LEU A 164 6.67 -1.18 -9.43
CA LEU A 164 7.41 -0.71 -10.59
C LEU A 164 6.84 -1.33 -11.87
N SER A 165 6.66 -0.51 -12.90
CA SER A 165 6.23 -0.97 -14.23
C SER A 165 7.21 -0.52 -15.29
N LYS A 166 7.45 -1.39 -16.28
CA LYS A 166 8.32 -1.09 -17.41
C LYS A 166 7.57 -0.23 -18.43
N GLN A 167 8.22 0.83 -18.92
CA GLN A 167 7.74 1.71 -19.97
C GLN A 167 8.17 1.21 -21.37
N SER A 168 7.55 1.75 -22.42
CA SER A 168 7.88 1.43 -23.83
C SER A 168 9.33 1.76 -24.21
N ASN A 169 9.96 2.72 -23.53
CA ASN A 169 11.36 3.11 -23.72
C ASN A 169 12.36 2.23 -22.94
N ASN A 170 11.94 1.06 -22.44
CA ASN A 170 12.75 0.15 -21.61
C ASN A 170 13.24 0.71 -20.27
N LYS A 171 12.68 1.82 -19.81
CA LYS A 171 12.89 2.34 -18.45
C LYS A 171 11.73 1.96 -17.55
N TYR A 172 11.78 2.39 -16.29
CA TYR A 172 10.78 2.07 -15.28
C TYR A 172 10.07 3.33 -14.81
N ARG A 173 8.82 3.14 -14.37
CA ARG A 173 8.00 4.14 -13.70
C ARG A 173 7.34 3.58 -12.45
N ALA A 174 6.98 4.49 -11.55
CA ALA A 174 6.12 4.26 -10.40
C ALA A 174 5.34 5.53 -10.06
N SER A 175 4.31 5.37 -9.25
CA SER A 175 3.60 6.47 -8.62
C SER A 175 3.56 6.25 -7.11
N SER A 176 3.64 7.33 -6.35
CA SER A 176 3.41 7.32 -4.91
C SER A 176 2.35 8.36 -4.56
N TYR A 177 1.48 8.01 -3.62
CA TYR A 177 0.36 8.82 -3.19
C TYR A 177 0.49 9.06 -1.69
N LEU A 178 0.21 10.29 -1.26
CA LEU A 178 0.10 10.64 0.15
C LEU A 178 -1.31 11.16 0.41
N ILE A 179 -2.10 10.36 1.12
CA ILE A 179 -3.50 10.61 1.43
C ILE A 179 -3.58 11.26 2.82
N LEU A 180 -4.19 12.44 2.86
CA LEU A 180 -4.29 13.27 4.05
C LEU A 180 -5.72 13.77 4.26
N MET A 181 -6.00 14.24 5.47
CA MET A 181 -7.15 15.10 5.72
C MET A 181 -6.85 16.53 5.25
N PRO A 182 -7.84 17.30 4.75
CA PRO A 182 -7.62 18.67 4.28
C PRO A 182 -7.05 19.63 5.33
N ASN A 183 -7.31 19.39 6.63
CA ASN A 183 -6.73 20.16 7.71
C ASN A 183 -5.22 19.89 7.88
N GLN A 184 -4.76 18.65 7.66
CA GLN A 184 -3.35 18.29 7.68
C GLN A 184 -2.61 18.95 6.51
N TRP A 185 -3.17 18.86 5.30
CA TRP A 185 -2.61 19.53 4.12
C TRP A 185 -2.37 21.03 4.37
N ARG A 186 -3.33 21.70 5.02
CA ARG A 186 -3.22 23.15 5.34
C ARG A 186 -2.36 23.44 6.57
N SER A 187 -2.09 22.47 7.44
CA SER A 187 -1.33 22.71 8.69
C SER A 187 0.18 22.76 8.47
N HIS A 188 0.68 22.18 7.37
CA HIS A 188 2.10 22.21 7.04
C HIS A 188 2.38 23.18 5.89
N LYS A 189 3.56 23.80 5.93
CA LYS A 189 3.98 24.78 4.92
C LYS A 189 4.47 24.09 3.64
N ARG A 190 5.00 22.87 3.76
CA ARG A 190 5.64 22.16 2.65
C ARG A 190 5.50 20.66 2.79
N TYR A 191 5.16 20.02 1.69
CA TYR A 191 5.22 18.57 1.53
C TYR A 191 6.23 18.22 0.44
N SER A 192 6.97 17.13 0.65
CA SER A 192 8.04 16.72 -0.25
C SER A 192 7.95 15.22 -0.56
N CYS A 193 8.11 14.88 -1.83
CA CYS A 193 8.36 13.52 -2.29
C CYS A 193 9.85 13.38 -2.62
N GLN A 194 10.52 12.48 -1.90
CA GLN A 194 11.94 12.21 -2.04
C GLN A 194 12.10 10.82 -2.67
N VAL A 195 12.73 10.76 -3.84
CA VAL A 195 12.98 9.53 -4.58
C VAL A 195 14.47 9.26 -4.61
N THR A 196 14.90 8.15 -4.02
CA THR A 196 16.28 7.69 -4.05
C THR A 196 16.42 6.55 -5.07
N HIS A 197 17.35 6.71 -6.00
CA HIS A 197 17.66 5.78 -7.08
C HIS A 197 19.17 5.65 -7.19
N GLU A 198 19.70 4.43 -7.07
CA GLU A 198 21.16 4.16 -7.17
C GLU A 198 22.03 5.05 -6.27
N GLY A 199 21.55 5.36 -5.06
CA GLY A 199 22.24 6.23 -4.10
C GLY A 199 22.13 7.74 -4.37
N SER A 200 21.50 8.15 -5.48
CA SER A 200 21.20 9.55 -5.78
C SER A 200 19.76 9.87 -5.42
N THR A 201 19.52 11.08 -4.90
CA THR A 201 18.20 11.48 -4.42
C THR A 201 17.67 12.70 -5.16
N VAL A 202 16.44 12.60 -5.66
CA VAL A 202 15.67 13.69 -6.26
C VAL A 202 14.51 14.02 -5.34
N GLU A 203 14.39 15.28 -4.92
CA GLU A 203 13.29 15.75 -4.08
C GLU A 203 12.46 16.80 -4.81
N LYS A 204 11.14 16.66 -4.76
CA LYS A 204 10.18 17.68 -5.22
C LYS A 204 9.29 18.07 -4.07
N SER A 205 8.94 19.36 -4.02
CA SER A 205 8.15 19.93 -2.95
C SER A 205 7.01 20.78 -3.48
N VAL A 206 5.91 20.82 -2.74
CA VAL A 206 4.76 21.70 -2.98
C VAL A 206 4.32 22.32 -1.66
N SER A 207 3.70 23.50 -1.72
CA SER A 207 3.09 24.15 -0.56
C SER A 207 1.61 24.46 -0.80
N ALA A 208 0.84 24.52 0.29
CA ALA A 208 -0.56 24.94 0.23
C ALA A 208 -0.72 26.44 -0.11
N ALA A 209 0.32 27.24 0.10
CA ALA A 209 0.29 28.70 -0.07
C ALA A 209 0.56 29.15 -1.52
N GLU A 210 1.12 28.29 -2.36
CA GLU A 210 1.48 28.63 -3.76
C GLU A 210 0.31 28.45 -4.75
N CYS A 211 -0.89 28.09 -4.28
CA CYS A 211 -2.06 27.80 -5.14
C CYS A 211 -3.32 28.62 -4.79
N SER A 212 -3.18 29.73 -4.08
CA SER A 212 -4.27 30.66 -3.73
C SER A 212 -4.40 31.82 -4.70
#